data_AF-A0A258DXL9-F1
#
_entry.id   AF-A0A258DXL9-F1
#
_cell.length_a   1.000
_cell.length_b   1.000
_cell.length_c   1.000
_cell.angle_alpha   90.00
_cell.angle_beta   90.00
_cell.angle_gamma   90.00
#
_symmetry.space_group_name_H-M   'P 1'
#
loop_
_entity.id
_entity.type
_entity.pdbx_description
1 polymer ?
#
loop_
_entity_poly.entity_id
_entity_poly.type
_entity_poly.pdbx_seq_one_letter_code
_entity_poly.pdbx_strand_id
1 'polypeptide(L)'
;NWGRGPEYNPETNRVEDAPLKGGYVLASYMIQKDGDTIIPFTRYHYYSGGKKFELDATRHRVNELEIGVEWQPHKNFELVGMYTISDRTAENSLNPVNRQKGSLLRLQAQVNF
;
A
#
# COMPACT_ATOMS: atom_id res chain seq x y z
N ASN A 1 -5.45 -10.04 6.96
CA ASN A 1 -4.44 -11.11 7.10
C ASN A 1 -3.80 -11.04 8.48
N TRP A 2 -3.90 -12.14 9.22
CA TRP A 2 -3.27 -12.32 10.53
C TRP A 2 -2.54 -13.66 10.53
N GLY A 3 -1.35 -13.69 11.12
CA GLY A 3 -0.55 -14.91 11.17
C GLY A 3 0.74 -14.70 11.97
N ARG A 4 1.65 -15.65 11.82
CA ARG A 4 3.00 -15.61 12.39
C ARG A 4 4.01 -16.09 11.36
N GLY A 5 5.24 -15.65 11.52
CA GLY A 5 6.34 -16.06 10.66
C GLY A 5 7.66 -15.44 11.09
N PRO A 6 8.76 -15.79 10.40
CA PRO A 6 10.07 -15.22 10.69
C PRO A 6 10.07 -13.71 10.42
N GLU A 7 10.64 -12.93 11.36
CA GLU A 7 10.86 -11.49 11.27
C GLU A 7 12.21 -11.13 11.91
N TYR A 8 12.94 -10.22 11.28
CA TYR A 8 14.15 -9.63 11.86
C TYR A 8 13.84 -8.74 13.06
N ASN A 9 14.53 -8.95 14.17
CA ASN A 9 14.49 -8.11 15.36
C ASN A 9 15.77 -7.24 15.45
N PRO A 10 15.67 -5.90 15.30
CA PRO A 10 16.83 -5.01 15.34
C PRO A 10 17.48 -4.87 16.73
N GLU A 11 16.78 -5.21 17.81
CA GLU A 11 17.32 -5.14 19.18
C GLU A 11 18.19 -6.35 19.52
N THR A 12 17.78 -7.54 19.08
CA THR A 12 18.50 -8.80 19.31
C THR A 12 19.42 -9.19 18.15
N ASN A 13 19.28 -8.53 16.99
CA ASN A 13 19.96 -8.84 15.73
C ASN A 13 19.76 -10.30 15.30
N ARG A 14 18.51 -10.79 15.44
CA ARG A 14 18.14 -12.19 15.15
C ARG A 14 16.81 -12.24 14.38
N VAL A 15 16.61 -13.35 13.67
CA VAL A 15 15.31 -13.69 13.09
C VAL A 15 14.52 -14.51 14.10
N GLU A 16 13.32 -14.05 14.42
CA GLU A 16 12.45 -14.61 15.45
C GLU A 16 11.06 -14.89 14.88
N ASP A 17 10.33 -15.82 15.48
CA ASP A 17 8.91 -16.03 15.13
C ASP A 17 8.08 -14.87 15.69
N ALA A 18 7.56 -14.02 14.80
CA ALA A 18 6.85 -12.80 15.14
C ALA A 18 5.43 -12.78 14.54
N PRO A 19 4.50 -12.05 15.16
CA PRO A 19 3.17 -11.85 14.60
C PRO A 19 3.22 -10.96 13.37
N LEU A 20 2.53 -11.37 12.30
CA LEU A 20 2.28 -10.55 11.14
C LEU A 20 0.79 -10.21 11.05
N LYS A 21 0.51 -8.96 10.70
CA LYS A 21 -0.85 -8.45 10.51
C LYS A 21 -0.89 -7.42 9.41
N GLY A 22 -1.96 -7.44 8.64
CA GLY A 22 -2.20 -6.41 7.66
C GLY A 22 -3.57 -6.52 7.01
N GLY A 23 -3.93 -5.46 6.33
CA GLY A 23 -5.21 -5.32 5.65
C GLY A 23 -5.35 -3.92 5.10
N TYR A 24 -6.45 -3.70 4.39
CA TYR A 24 -6.80 -2.38 3.91
C TYR A 24 -8.30 -2.18 4.07
N VAL A 25 -8.70 -0.91 4.09
CA VAL A 25 -10.09 -0.47 3.97
C VAL A 25 -10.16 0.43 2.76
N LEU A 26 -11.14 0.18 1.90
CA LEU A 26 -11.43 0.98 0.71
C LEU A 26 -12.83 1.56 0.85
N ALA A 27 -12.93 2.88 0.75
CA ALA A 27 -14.19 3.58 0.58
C ALA A 27 -14.23 4.15 -0.83
N SER A 28 -15.31 3.88 -1.57
CA SER A 28 -15.51 4.39 -2.91
C SER A 28 -16.99 4.70 -3.14
N TYR A 29 -17.27 5.62 -4.05
CA TYR A 29 -18.63 5.97 -4.43
C TYR A 29 -18.71 6.15 -5.94
N MET A 30 -19.73 5.57 -6.58
CA MET A 30 -19.91 5.67 -8.02
C MET A 30 -20.90 6.78 -8.35
N ILE A 31 -20.47 7.74 -9.16
CA ILE A 31 -21.28 8.85 -9.65
C ILE A 31 -21.43 8.68 -11.15
N GLN A 32 -22.67 8.55 -11.61
CA GLN A 32 -23.00 8.49 -13.04
C GLN A 32 -23.77 9.74 -13.42
N LYS A 33 -23.27 10.47 -14.43
CA LYS A 33 -23.92 11.69 -14.92
C LYS A 33 -23.62 11.88 -16.40
N ASP A 34 -24.65 12.08 -17.21
CA ASP A 34 -24.54 12.46 -18.64
C ASP A 34 -23.62 11.54 -19.49
N GLY A 35 -23.49 10.26 -19.10
CA GLY A 35 -22.63 9.28 -19.77
C GLY A 35 -21.23 9.13 -19.16
N ASP A 36 -20.80 10.08 -18.32
CA ASP A 36 -19.59 9.99 -17.51
C ASP A 36 -19.82 9.11 -16.27
N THR A 37 -18.80 8.33 -15.91
CA THR A 37 -18.69 7.67 -14.61
C THR A 37 -17.49 8.24 -13.85
N ILE A 38 -17.70 8.75 -12.64
CA ILE A 38 -16.65 9.27 -11.76
C ILE A 38 -16.71 8.47 -10.46
N ILE A 39 -15.56 7.94 -10.04
CA ILE A 39 -15.43 7.10 -8.86
C ILE A 39 -14.34 7.69 -7.95
N PRO A 40 -14.68 8.62 -7.04
CA PRO A 40 -13.79 8.96 -5.95
C PRO A 40 -13.56 7.75 -5.05
N PHE A 41 -12.32 7.58 -4.59
CA PHE A 41 -11.97 6.54 -3.65
C PHE A 41 -10.94 7.00 -2.62
N THR A 42 -10.93 6.33 -1.48
CA THR A 42 -9.90 6.46 -0.45
C THR A 42 -9.56 5.09 0.08
N ARG A 43 -8.27 4.76 0.12
CA ARG A 43 -7.77 3.48 0.62
C ARG A 43 -6.81 3.71 1.76
N TYR A 44 -7.10 3.12 2.91
CA TYR A 44 -6.17 3.02 4.02
C TYR A 44 -5.56 1.62 4.03
N HIS A 45 -4.24 1.51 3.92
CA HIS A 45 -3.52 0.25 3.88
C HIS A 45 -2.51 0.18 5.03
N TYR A 46 -2.59 -0.89 5.81
CA TYR A 46 -1.66 -1.15 6.91
C TYR A 46 -1.11 -2.57 6.82
N TYR A 47 0.20 -2.70 7.02
CA TYR A 47 0.88 -3.98 7.16
C TYR A 47 2.00 -3.86 8.19
N SER A 48 2.21 -4.92 8.96
CA SER A 48 3.29 -5.08 9.91
C SER A 48 3.67 -6.56 9.92
N GLY A 49 4.91 -6.88 9.58
CA GLY A 49 5.38 -8.26 9.57
C GLY A 49 6.70 -8.45 8.84
N GLY A 50 7.34 -9.58 9.11
CA GLY A 50 8.52 -10.06 8.39
C GLY A 50 8.19 -10.55 6.98
N LYS A 51 8.98 -10.12 6.00
CA LYS A 51 8.92 -10.67 4.64
C LYS A 51 9.94 -11.79 4.49
N LYS A 52 9.49 -13.03 4.69
CA LYS A 52 10.33 -14.24 4.69
C LYS A 52 11.24 -14.46 3.47
N PHE A 53 10.92 -13.87 2.32
CA PHE A 53 11.67 -14.03 1.08
C PHE A 53 12.77 -12.97 0.91
N GLU A 54 12.79 -11.95 1.76
CA GLU A 54 13.84 -10.93 1.79
C GLU A 54 14.94 -11.32 2.79
N LEU A 55 16.09 -10.64 2.70
CA LEU A 55 17.24 -10.84 3.59
C LEU A 55 16.81 -10.80 5.07
N ASP A 56 17.23 -11.80 5.84
CA ASP A 56 16.93 -11.95 7.27
C ASP A 56 15.44 -11.87 7.63
N ALA A 57 14.55 -12.19 6.69
CA ALA A 57 13.12 -11.94 6.84
C ALA A 57 12.83 -10.48 7.28
N THR A 58 13.35 -9.52 6.49
CA THR A 58 13.23 -8.06 6.70
C THR A 58 11.92 -7.70 7.37
N ARG A 59 11.99 -6.94 8.46
CA ARG A 59 10.82 -6.43 9.17
C ARG A 59 10.24 -5.25 8.39
N HIS A 60 9.01 -5.41 7.93
CA HIS A 60 8.27 -4.37 7.22
C HIS A 60 7.15 -3.80 8.06
N ARG A 61 7.04 -2.47 8.07
CA ARG A 61 5.79 -1.79 8.40
C ARG A 61 5.40 -0.91 7.22
N VAL A 62 4.14 -0.98 6.83
CA VAL A 62 3.56 -0.13 5.79
C VAL A 62 2.33 0.55 6.40
N ASN A 63 2.26 1.86 6.28
CA ASN A 63 1.09 2.64 6.65
C ASN A 63 0.87 3.67 5.55
N GLU A 64 -0.17 3.47 4.76
CA GLU A 64 -0.44 4.23 3.56
C GLU A 64 -1.89 4.71 3.54
N LEU A 65 -2.06 5.99 3.23
CA LEU A 65 -3.35 6.58 2.89
C LEU A 65 -3.30 7.02 1.43
N GLU A 66 -4.24 6.52 0.64
CA GLU A 66 -4.39 6.85 -0.75
C GLU A 66 -5.74 7.54 -0.95
N ILE A 67 -5.73 8.65 -1.68
CA ILE A 67 -6.92 9.40 -2.05
C ILE A 67 -6.85 9.56 -3.56
N GLY A 68 -7.92 9.21 -4.25
CA GLY A 68 -7.92 9.25 -5.70
C GLY A 68 -9.31 9.38 -6.29
N VAL A 69 -9.31 9.54 -7.60
CA VAL A 69 -10.50 9.58 -8.44
C VAL A 69 -10.21 8.83 -9.72
N GLU A 70 -11.17 8.03 -10.12
CA GLU A 70 -11.24 7.42 -11.44
C GLU A 70 -12.33 8.13 -12.25
N TRP A 71 -12.05 8.44 -13.50
CA TRP A 71 -12.98 9.06 -14.44
C TRP A 71 -13.03 8.24 -15.72
N GLN A 72 -14.23 7.83 -16.09
CA GLN A 72 -14.53 7.10 -17.32
C GLN A 72 -15.53 7.93 -18.14
N PRO A 73 -15.08 8.72 -19.13
CA PRO A 73 -15.96 9.49 -20.00
C PRO A 73 -16.74 8.62 -20.99
N HIS A 74 -16.25 7.42 -21.26
CA HIS A 74 -16.97 6.38 -21.98
C HIS A 74 -16.43 5.01 -21.58
N LYS A 75 -17.17 3.94 -21.88
CA LYS A 75 -16.83 2.55 -21.48
C LYS A 75 -15.44 2.04 -21.95
N ASN A 76 -14.83 2.69 -22.93
CA ASN A 76 -13.55 2.28 -23.53
C ASN A 76 -12.33 3.04 -22.97
N PHE A 77 -12.50 3.99 -22.06
CA PHE A 77 -11.40 4.82 -21.54
C PHE A 77 -11.59 5.12 -20.06
N GLU A 78 -10.49 5.03 -19.34
CA GLU A 78 -10.41 5.28 -17.91
C GLU A 78 -9.19 6.15 -17.61
N LEU A 79 -9.38 7.18 -16.79
CA LEU A 79 -8.32 8.04 -16.26
C LEU A 79 -8.36 8.02 -14.74
N VAL A 80 -7.26 7.62 -14.11
CA VAL A 80 -7.12 7.55 -12.67
C VAL A 80 -6.07 8.55 -12.20
N GLY A 81 -6.44 9.38 -11.23
CA GLY A 81 -5.52 10.21 -10.47
C GLY A 81 -5.53 9.79 -9.00
N MET A 82 -4.35 9.61 -8.40
CA MET A 82 -4.23 9.18 -7.02
C MET A 82 -3.04 9.83 -6.33
N TYR A 83 -3.26 10.29 -5.10
CA TYR A 83 -2.24 10.80 -4.20
C TYR A 83 -2.06 9.84 -3.02
N THR A 84 -0.84 9.38 -2.80
CA THR A 84 -0.47 8.44 -1.73
C THR A 84 0.39 9.16 -0.70
N ILE A 85 0.01 9.08 0.57
CA ILE A 85 0.82 9.48 1.72
C ILE A 85 1.32 8.19 2.37
N SER A 86 2.64 8.02 2.46
CA SER A 86 3.26 6.76 2.85
C SER A 86 4.27 6.94 3.99
N ASP A 87 4.21 6.05 4.98
CA ASP A 87 5.18 5.93 6.07
C ASP A 87 5.53 4.45 6.24
N ARG A 88 6.74 4.08 5.85
CA ARG A 88 7.20 2.69 5.75
C ARG A 88 8.47 2.46 6.58
N THR A 89 8.66 1.25 7.06
CA THR A 89 9.94 0.76 7.58
C THR A 89 10.33 -0.53 6.90
N ALA A 90 11.64 -0.73 6.68
CA ALA A 90 12.21 -1.95 6.11
C ALA A 90 13.55 -2.24 6.80
N GLU A 91 13.50 -2.96 7.91
CA GLU A 91 14.62 -3.16 8.83
C GLU A 91 15.20 -4.57 8.66
N ASN A 92 16.52 -4.67 8.47
CA ASN A 92 17.28 -5.92 8.40
C ASN A 92 18.69 -5.71 8.99
N SER A 93 19.54 -6.74 8.98
CA SER A 93 20.89 -6.67 9.55
C SER A 93 21.78 -5.59 8.92
N LEU A 94 21.59 -5.28 7.63
CA LEU A 94 22.37 -4.26 6.92
C LEU A 94 21.88 -2.83 7.21
N ASN A 95 20.57 -2.66 7.44
CA ASN A 95 19.99 -1.37 7.79
C ASN A 95 18.92 -1.53 8.89
N PRO A 96 19.35 -1.63 10.17
CA PRO A 96 18.44 -1.90 11.29
C PRO A 96 17.50 -0.75 11.63
N VAL A 97 17.80 0.48 11.16
CA VAL A 97 17.00 1.69 11.42
C VAL A 97 16.67 2.35 10.09
N ASN A 98 15.58 1.92 9.46
CA ASN A 98 15.22 2.34 8.12
C ASN A 98 13.75 2.74 8.02
N ARG A 99 13.43 3.97 8.43
CA ARG A 99 12.10 4.57 8.27
C ARG A 99 12.09 5.57 7.12
N GLN A 100 11.14 5.41 6.22
CA GLN A 100 10.98 6.23 5.03
C GLN A 100 9.58 6.82 5.01
N LYS A 101 9.49 8.14 4.87
CA LYS A 101 8.24 8.87 4.70
C LYS A 101 8.26 9.61 3.38
N GLY A 102 7.14 9.61 2.67
CA GLY A 102 7.03 10.30 1.41
C GLY A 102 5.60 10.35 0.90
N SER A 103 5.43 11.07 -0.21
CA SER A 103 4.18 11.13 -0.93
C SER A 103 4.40 10.91 -2.42
N LEU A 104 3.42 10.31 -3.09
CA LEU A 104 3.46 10.01 -4.52
C LEU A 104 2.16 10.47 -5.18
N LEU A 105 2.28 11.20 -6.29
CA LEU A 105 1.18 11.41 -7.23
C LEU A 105 1.31 10.39 -8.36
N ARG A 106 0.22 9.67 -8.65
CA ARG A 106 0.10 8.75 -9.77
C ARG A 106 -1.03 9.20 -10.68
N LEU A 107 -0.74 9.25 -11.98
CA LEU A 107 -1.72 9.43 -13.06
C LEU A 107 -1.64 8.21 -13.97
N GLN A 108 -2.77 7.62 -14.33
CA GLN A 108 -2.85 6.45 -15.19
C GLN A 108 -4.01 6.62 -16.17
N ALA A 109 -3.77 6.31 -17.45
CA ALA A 109 -4.81 6.23 -18.46
C ALA A 109 -4.86 4.81 -19.03
N GLN A 110 -6.04 4.25 -19.18
CA GLN A 110 -6.28 2.92 -19.74
C GLN A 110 -7.30 3.00 -20.88
N VAL A 111 -7.01 2.31 -21.99
CA VAL A 111 -7.88 2.20 -23.16
C VAL A 111 -8.25 0.73 -23.34
N ASN A 112 -9.56 0.44 -23.36
CA ASN A 112 -10.11 -0.90 -23.56
C ASN A 112 -10.68 -1.00 -25.00
N PHE A 113 -10.33 -2.08 -25.72
CA PHE A 113 -10.73 -2.33 -27.11
C PHE A 113 -11.50 -3.64 -27.26
#